data_AF-A0A077XP22-F1
#
_entry.id   AF-A0A077XP22-F1
#
_cell.length_a   1.000
_cell.length_b   1.000
_cell.length_c   1.000
_cell.angle_alpha   90.00
_cell.angle_beta   90.00
_cell.angle_gamma   90.00
#
_symmetry.space_group_name_H-M   'P 1'
#
loop_
_entity.id
_entity.type
_entity.pdbx_description
1 polymer ?
#
loop_
_entity_poly.entity_id
_entity_poly.type
_entity_poly.pdbx_seq_one_letter_code
_entity_poly.pdbx_strand_id
1 'polypeptide(L)'
;MKTLYPFLLSSMLISFLGCNPKNKTTEKKQHQAEVTQKIITFDQFKKIKGVDNIQDVPFQLFTKLDSIHFFVAPSKDADRMKVACKKLDNYYGFEEFDDFYSIHFSINNNISNSIEAFVLKSEFTASFDMTLKGVNLDEIRSSLLKKSQDFKNKSFRKFGTITEVSEQEFKTATQKRIDEVLVKNPQVKLKDGNWIYKENAKEIMIVQHENITTEDGILSNEYIGLSPSLNLEVFKENSPEVYDLYYSFYSVKPEAKFKTFTGGYPQIIPSKKWISYVNSNHDVGSDFAISKYAEQVSEQENLLYVNFTNFKIADQTKAFWTDNETFYTEVYPTNSAPSKGKKQKASYIKIQLKPNLLE
;
A
#
# COMPACT_ATOMS: atom_id res chain seq x y z
N MET A 1 18.85 48.29 28.09
CA MET A 1 18.85 48.57 29.54
C MET A 1 18.08 47.43 30.20
N LYS A 2 18.73 46.40 30.76
CA LYS A 2 19.40 46.33 32.07
C LYS A 2 18.52 46.77 33.23
N THR A 3 17.98 45.80 33.94
CA THR A 3 17.82 45.84 35.40
C THR A 3 18.27 44.48 35.97
N LEU A 4 19.53 44.48 36.35
CA LEU A 4 20.18 43.57 37.30
C LEU A 4 19.97 44.11 38.72
N TYR A 5 20.31 43.26 39.70
CA TYR A 5 20.74 43.49 41.10
C TYR A 5 19.89 42.73 42.15
N PRO A 6 20.42 42.36 43.33
CA PRO A 6 21.68 41.63 43.58
C PRO A 6 21.62 40.63 44.77
N PHE A 7 22.71 39.87 44.93
CA PHE A 7 23.37 39.39 46.18
C PHE A 7 22.57 39.22 47.48
N LEU A 8 22.78 38.05 48.12
CA LEU A 8 23.34 38.00 49.49
C LEU A 8 24.17 36.71 49.67
N LEU A 9 25.47 36.92 49.89
CA LEU A 9 26.42 35.98 50.48
C LEU A 9 26.16 35.92 51.99
N SER A 10 26.20 34.72 52.59
CA SER A 10 26.50 34.58 54.01
C SER A 10 27.31 33.31 54.25
N SER A 11 28.59 33.53 54.49
CA SER A 11 29.58 32.61 55.03
C SER A 11 29.34 32.37 56.53
N MET A 12 29.41 31.11 56.96
CA MET A 12 29.95 30.77 58.28
C MET A 12 30.99 29.67 58.12
N LEU A 13 32.22 30.06 58.46
CA LEU A 13 33.39 29.24 58.73
C LEU A 13 33.50 29.05 60.25
N ILE A 14 34.39 28.13 60.65
CA ILE A 14 34.85 27.78 62.02
C ILE A 14 34.11 26.54 62.57
N SER A 15 34.74 25.43 62.98
CA SER A 15 36.12 25.16 63.41
C SER A 15 36.46 23.69 63.28
N PHE A 16 37.74 23.44 63.04
CA PHE A 16 38.42 22.17 63.26
C PHE A 16 38.33 21.71 64.72
N LEU A 17 37.86 20.47 64.92
CA LEU A 17 38.31 19.64 66.04
C LEU A 17 38.94 18.39 65.43
N GLY A 18 40.26 18.32 65.56
CA GLY A 18 41.04 17.15 65.17
C GLY A 18 40.80 16.00 66.14
N CYS A 19 40.52 14.82 65.59
CA CYS A 19 40.79 13.55 66.22
C CYS A 19 41.17 12.58 65.10
N ASN A 20 42.42 12.12 65.10
CA ASN A 20 42.89 11.00 64.29
C ASN A 20 42.35 9.71 64.91
N PRO A 21 41.73 8.81 64.13
CA PRO A 21 41.83 7.39 64.38
C PRO A 21 42.50 6.67 63.21
N LYS A 22 43.52 5.91 63.59
CA LYS A 22 44.29 4.95 62.81
C LYS A 22 43.39 4.07 61.93
N ASN A 23 43.90 3.84 60.71
CA ASN A 23 43.63 2.74 59.79
C ASN A 23 42.77 1.60 60.35
N LYS A 24 41.51 1.57 59.93
CA LYS A 24 40.77 0.33 59.69
C LYS A 24 40.27 0.37 58.25
N THR A 25 41.01 -0.30 57.38
CA THR A 25 40.60 -0.68 56.04
C THR A 25 39.26 -1.41 56.16
N THR A 26 38.18 -0.71 55.87
CA THR A 26 36.89 -1.34 55.64
C THR A 26 36.80 -1.45 54.13
N GLU A 27 37.19 -2.60 53.59
CA GLU A 27 36.87 -2.99 52.21
C GLU A 27 35.34 -2.96 52.08
N LYS A 28 34.80 -1.81 51.66
CA LYS A 28 33.53 -1.83 50.94
C LYS A 28 33.83 -2.52 49.62
N LYS A 29 33.62 -3.84 49.58
CA LYS A 29 33.39 -4.56 48.33
C LYS A 29 32.24 -3.84 47.61
N GLN A 30 32.61 -2.94 46.72
CA GLN A 30 31.80 -2.60 45.57
C GLN A 30 31.72 -3.91 44.78
N HIS A 31 30.73 -4.74 45.08
CA HIS A 31 30.22 -5.66 44.08
C HIS A 31 29.57 -4.77 43.01
N GLN A 32 30.40 -4.21 42.13
CA GLN A 32 30.01 -4.09 40.75
C GLN A 32 29.69 -5.54 40.36
N ALA A 33 28.41 -5.87 40.31
CA ALA A 33 27.98 -7.01 39.53
C ALA A 33 28.44 -6.68 38.12
N GLU A 34 29.62 -7.18 37.76
CA GLU A 34 30.00 -7.40 36.38
C GLU A 34 28.92 -8.34 35.88
N VAL A 35 27.85 -7.78 35.31
CA VAL A 35 26.89 -8.55 34.53
C VAL A 35 27.69 -8.98 33.33
N THR A 36 28.40 -10.10 33.47
CA THR A 36 28.99 -10.83 32.36
C THR A 36 27.80 -11.21 31.51
N GLN A 37 27.47 -10.38 30.52
CA GLN A 37 26.47 -10.72 29.53
C GLN A 37 26.98 -12.00 28.89
N LYS A 38 26.33 -13.12 29.26
CA LYS A 38 26.59 -14.44 28.70
C LYS A 38 26.60 -14.26 27.19
N ILE A 39 27.72 -14.58 26.54
CA ILE A 39 27.82 -14.47 25.09
C ILE A 39 26.91 -15.53 24.51
N ILE A 40 25.79 -15.08 23.95
CA ILE A 40 24.81 -15.95 23.32
C ILE A 40 25.23 -16.20 21.87
N THR A 41 25.18 -17.46 21.44
CA THR A 41 25.46 -17.89 20.06
C THR A 41 24.24 -18.57 19.44
N PHE A 42 24.24 -18.74 18.11
CA PHE A 42 23.14 -19.38 17.40
C PHE A 42 22.81 -20.81 17.88
N ASP A 43 23.78 -21.52 18.47
CA ASP A 43 23.58 -22.89 18.97
C ASP A 43 22.63 -22.99 20.17
N GLN A 44 22.34 -21.88 20.85
CA GLN A 44 21.44 -21.83 21.99
C GLN A 44 19.98 -21.61 21.59
N PHE A 45 19.71 -21.33 20.31
CA PHE A 45 18.36 -21.21 19.79
C PHE A 45 17.83 -22.57 19.35
N LYS A 46 16.51 -22.75 19.43
CA LYS A 46 15.86 -23.98 19.01
C LYS A 46 16.04 -24.17 17.51
N LYS A 47 16.65 -25.28 17.09
CA LYS A 47 16.75 -25.66 15.69
C LYS A 47 15.37 -26.05 15.15
N ILE A 48 15.08 -25.62 13.94
CA ILE A 48 13.81 -25.89 13.26
C ILE A 48 14.07 -26.25 11.80
N LYS A 49 13.04 -26.79 11.14
CA LYS A 49 13.02 -26.82 9.68
C LYS A 49 12.83 -25.38 9.17
N GLY A 50 13.66 -24.96 8.22
CA GLY A 50 13.52 -23.65 7.61
C GLY A 50 12.26 -23.51 6.75
N VAL A 51 12.01 -22.29 6.29
CA VAL A 51 10.90 -21.97 5.40
C VAL A 51 11.26 -22.40 3.97
N ASP A 52 10.58 -23.45 3.48
CA ASP A 52 10.77 -23.94 2.10
C ASP A 52 9.99 -23.10 1.08
N ASN A 53 8.82 -22.59 1.46
CA ASN A 53 7.94 -21.79 0.62
C ASN A 53 7.42 -20.57 1.39
N ILE A 54 7.70 -19.38 0.86
CA ILE A 54 7.35 -18.10 1.50
C ILE A 54 5.83 -17.90 1.56
N GLN A 55 5.07 -18.51 0.65
CA GLN A 55 3.61 -18.43 0.64
C GLN A 55 2.96 -19.15 1.84
N ASP A 56 3.68 -20.06 2.48
CA ASP A 56 3.20 -20.82 3.63
C ASP A 56 3.51 -20.13 4.97
N VAL A 57 4.20 -18.99 4.92
CA VAL A 57 4.54 -18.20 6.11
C VAL A 57 3.33 -17.38 6.56
N PRO A 58 2.97 -17.40 7.86
CA PRO A 58 1.85 -16.62 8.37
C PRO A 58 1.94 -15.11 8.10
N PHE A 59 3.11 -14.50 8.29
CA PHE A 59 3.37 -13.10 7.95
C PHE A 59 4.86 -12.79 7.85
N GLN A 60 5.22 -11.73 7.11
CA GLN A 60 6.60 -11.25 7.02
C GLN A 60 6.83 -10.09 7.99
N LEU A 61 8.08 -9.91 8.40
CA LEU A 61 8.51 -8.86 9.30
C LEU A 61 9.63 -8.01 8.67
N PHE A 62 9.53 -6.71 8.83
CA PHE A 62 10.48 -5.72 8.32
C PHE A 62 11.15 -5.00 9.49
N THR A 63 12.47 -4.95 9.51
CA THR A 63 13.22 -4.32 10.59
C THR A 63 13.06 -2.80 10.53
N LYS A 64 12.99 -2.15 11.69
CA LYS A 64 13.00 -0.69 11.83
C LYS A 64 14.41 -0.14 12.11
N LEU A 65 15.37 -1.03 12.37
CA LEU A 65 16.71 -0.74 12.88
C LEU A 65 17.76 -1.53 12.09
N ASP A 66 18.99 -1.02 12.08
CA ASP A 66 20.15 -1.69 11.46
C ASP A 66 20.65 -2.89 12.27
N SER A 67 20.18 -3.03 13.50
CA SER A 67 20.46 -4.18 14.36
C SER A 67 19.30 -4.41 15.31
N ILE A 68 19.05 -5.67 15.60
CA ILE A 68 17.90 -6.16 16.37
C ILE A 68 18.38 -7.16 17.42
N HIS A 69 17.48 -7.56 18.32
CA HIS A 69 17.77 -8.57 19.32
C HIS A 69 16.98 -9.85 19.05
N PHE A 70 17.71 -10.97 19.02
CA PHE A 70 17.13 -12.31 19.04
C PHE A 70 17.14 -12.80 20.47
N PHE A 71 15.97 -13.18 20.99
CA PHE A 71 15.79 -13.75 22.32
C PHE A 71 15.52 -15.25 22.21
N VAL A 72 16.04 -16.03 23.16
CA VAL A 72 15.81 -17.49 23.20
C VAL A 72 14.40 -17.86 23.69
N ALA A 73 13.69 -16.91 24.31
CA ALA A 73 12.32 -17.04 24.79
C ALA A 73 11.61 -15.67 24.68
N PRO A 74 10.26 -15.60 24.64
CA PRO A 74 9.51 -14.36 24.50
C PRO A 74 9.43 -13.58 25.83
N SER A 75 10.58 -13.22 26.39
CA SER A 75 10.70 -12.44 27.62
C SER A 75 11.86 -11.45 27.53
N LYS A 76 11.67 -10.24 28.07
CA LYS A 76 12.71 -9.19 28.08
C LYS A 76 13.92 -9.56 28.92
N ASP A 77 13.75 -10.47 29.88
CA ASP A 77 14.78 -10.98 30.77
C ASP A 77 15.48 -12.25 30.22
N ALA A 78 15.04 -12.76 29.06
CA ALA A 78 15.66 -13.92 28.43
C ALA A 78 17.05 -13.58 27.88
N ASP A 79 17.89 -14.61 27.81
CA ASP A 79 19.16 -14.57 27.09
C ASP A 79 18.93 -14.08 25.66
N ARG A 80 19.76 -13.13 25.21
CA ARG A 80 19.62 -12.48 23.90
C ARG A 80 20.94 -12.25 23.19
N MET A 81 20.86 -12.23 21.87
CA MET A 81 21.96 -11.93 20.97
C MET A 81 21.59 -10.73 20.10
N LYS A 82 22.51 -9.78 19.96
CA LYS A 82 22.36 -8.67 19.01
C LYS A 82 22.78 -9.14 17.62
N VAL A 83 21.91 -8.93 16.64
CA VAL A 83 22.11 -9.35 15.24
C VAL A 83 22.10 -8.11 14.36
N ALA A 84 23.12 -7.95 13.52
CA ALA A 84 23.13 -6.92 12.50
C ALA A 84 22.23 -7.33 11.34
N CYS A 85 21.34 -6.44 10.91
CA CYS A 85 20.41 -6.69 9.82
C CYS A 85 21.14 -6.52 8.48
N LYS A 86 21.10 -7.54 7.63
CA LYS A 86 21.60 -7.46 6.26
C LYS A 86 20.44 -7.26 5.30
N LYS A 87 20.71 -6.63 4.15
CA LYS A 87 19.71 -6.33 3.12
C LYS A 87 18.96 -7.57 2.58
N LEU A 88 19.59 -8.74 2.65
CA LEU A 88 19.04 -10.00 2.14
C LEU A 88 18.54 -10.93 3.26
N ASP A 89 18.49 -10.44 4.50
CA ASP A 89 17.92 -11.21 5.60
C ASP A 89 16.40 -11.18 5.49
N ASN A 90 15.78 -12.35 5.63
CA ASN A 90 14.34 -12.50 5.64
C ASN A 90 13.87 -12.92 7.03
N TYR A 91 12.86 -12.22 7.55
CA TYR A 91 12.28 -12.49 8.86
C TYR A 91 10.84 -12.96 8.69
N TYR A 92 10.63 -14.26 8.88
CA TYR A 92 9.33 -14.91 8.73
C TYR A 92 8.68 -15.10 10.09
N GLY A 93 7.56 -14.42 10.33
CA GLY A 93 6.83 -14.48 11.60
C GLY A 93 5.82 -15.63 11.61
N PHE A 94 5.73 -16.31 12.76
CA PHE A 94 4.86 -17.48 12.94
C PHE A 94 3.81 -17.28 14.03
N GLU A 95 4.21 -16.73 15.17
CA GLU A 95 3.32 -16.49 16.31
C GLU A 95 3.53 -15.10 16.91
N GLU A 96 2.47 -14.58 17.53
CA GLU A 96 2.47 -13.32 18.25
C GLU A 96 2.31 -13.56 19.74
N PHE A 97 3.22 -12.97 20.50
CA PHE A 97 3.13 -12.82 21.95
C PHE A 97 2.89 -11.34 22.27
N ASP A 98 2.81 -10.97 23.54
CA ASP A 98 2.55 -9.58 23.96
C ASP A 98 3.51 -8.59 23.27
N ASP A 99 4.80 -8.65 23.64
CA ASP A 99 5.85 -7.75 23.13
C ASP A 99 6.71 -8.39 22.03
N PHE A 100 6.44 -9.65 21.66
CA PHE A 100 7.31 -10.43 20.79
C PHE A 100 6.59 -11.02 19.57
N TYR A 101 7.35 -11.26 18.52
CA TYR A 101 7.04 -12.22 17.46
C TYR A 101 7.95 -13.44 17.61
N SER A 102 7.44 -14.65 17.40
CA SER A 102 8.30 -15.80 17.05
C SER A 102 8.63 -15.71 15.56
N ILE A 103 9.90 -15.92 15.22
CA ILE A 103 10.40 -15.94 13.86
C ILE A 103 11.13 -17.23 13.54
N HIS A 104 11.03 -17.66 12.28
CA HIS A 104 11.92 -18.65 11.70
C HIS A 104 12.99 -17.93 10.89
N PHE A 105 14.25 -18.05 11.30
CA PHE A 105 15.38 -17.37 10.69
C PHE A 105 16.42 -18.36 10.14
N SER A 106 16.71 -18.27 8.85
CA SER A 106 17.72 -19.07 8.16
C SER A 106 19.09 -18.41 8.29
N ILE A 107 20.01 -19.03 9.03
CA ILE A 107 21.35 -18.48 9.24
C ILE A 107 22.11 -18.51 7.91
N ASN A 108 22.62 -17.33 7.48
CA ASN A 108 23.28 -17.15 6.18
C ASN A 108 22.41 -17.61 4.99
N ASN A 109 21.09 -17.46 5.08
CA ASN A 109 20.14 -17.88 4.05
C ASN A 109 20.20 -19.39 3.73
N ASN A 110 20.66 -20.22 4.68
CA ASN A 110 20.64 -21.68 4.56
C ASN A 110 19.42 -22.24 5.29
N ILE A 111 18.40 -22.68 4.54
CA ILE A 111 17.14 -23.25 5.07
C ILE A 111 17.38 -24.47 5.96
N SER A 112 18.41 -25.28 5.66
CA SER A 112 18.80 -26.44 6.48
C SER A 112 19.45 -26.05 7.81
N ASN A 113 19.80 -24.77 7.98
CA ASN A 113 20.37 -24.21 9.20
C ASN A 113 19.50 -23.05 9.71
N SER A 114 18.30 -23.41 10.17
CA SER A 114 17.31 -22.45 10.64
C SER A 114 17.06 -22.58 12.13
N ILE A 115 16.75 -21.45 12.75
CA ILE A 115 16.43 -21.34 14.17
C ILE A 115 15.08 -20.67 14.39
N GLU A 116 14.42 -21.03 15.48
CA GLU A 116 13.36 -20.22 16.06
C GLU A 116 14.00 -19.19 17.00
N ALA A 117 13.64 -17.93 16.81
CA ALA A 117 14.02 -16.83 17.69
C ALA A 117 12.82 -15.96 18.01
N PHE A 118 12.87 -15.27 19.14
CA PHE A 118 11.85 -14.27 19.51
C PHE A 118 12.41 -12.88 19.30
N VAL A 119 11.64 -11.99 18.69
CA VAL A 119 12.06 -10.61 18.39
C VAL A 119 11.03 -9.61 18.89
N LEU A 120 11.48 -8.42 19.28
CA LEU A 120 10.59 -7.40 19.83
C LEU A 120 9.73 -6.75 18.74
N LYS A 121 8.44 -6.58 19.00
CA LYS A 121 7.53 -5.82 18.12
C LYS A 121 7.96 -4.35 17.95
N SER A 122 8.67 -3.79 18.92
CA SER A 122 9.23 -2.44 18.82
C SER A 122 10.32 -2.31 17.76
N GLU A 123 11.02 -3.40 17.42
CA GLU A 123 12.13 -3.43 16.45
C GLU A 123 11.66 -3.78 15.03
N PHE A 124 10.41 -4.21 14.87
CA PHE A 124 9.85 -4.74 13.62
C PHE A 124 8.49 -4.14 13.25
N THR A 125 8.17 -4.14 11.96
CA THR A 125 6.83 -3.89 11.42
C THR A 125 6.37 -5.16 10.72
N ALA A 126 5.20 -5.69 11.07
CA ALA A 126 4.60 -6.80 10.34
C ALA A 126 4.05 -6.33 8.99
N SER A 127 4.03 -7.23 8.00
CA SER A 127 3.55 -6.93 6.64
C SER A 127 2.13 -6.36 6.62
N PHE A 128 1.25 -6.85 7.50
CA PHE A 128 -0.13 -6.34 7.60
C PHE A 128 -0.25 -4.97 8.27
N ASP A 129 0.77 -4.52 9.01
CA ASP A 129 0.81 -3.23 9.74
C ASP A 129 1.60 -2.14 8.99
N MET A 130 2.14 -2.45 7.80
CA MET A 130 2.89 -1.47 7.01
C MET A 130 2.02 -0.27 6.61
N THR A 131 2.67 0.88 6.46
CA THR A 131 2.06 2.16 6.05
C THR A 131 2.91 2.80 4.96
N LEU A 132 2.42 3.89 4.33
CA LEU A 132 3.19 4.65 3.35
C LEU A 132 4.20 5.63 3.98
N LYS A 133 4.34 5.63 5.31
CA LYS A 133 5.27 6.53 6.00
C LYS A 133 6.71 6.30 5.55
N GLY A 134 7.35 7.34 5.03
CA GLY A 134 8.73 7.30 4.54
C GLY A 134 8.88 6.75 3.13
N VAL A 135 7.78 6.39 2.47
CA VAL A 135 7.75 5.94 1.07
C VAL A 135 7.81 7.15 0.14
N ASN A 136 8.61 7.08 -0.92
CA ASN A 136 8.65 8.10 -1.96
C ASN A 136 7.46 7.95 -2.92
N LEU A 137 6.35 8.62 -2.62
CA LEU A 137 5.14 8.54 -3.46
C LEU A 137 5.31 9.18 -4.84
N ASP A 138 6.25 10.12 -4.99
CA ASP A 138 6.51 10.79 -6.27
C ASP A 138 7.19 9.87 -7.30
N GLU A 139 7.70 8.71 -6.90
CA GLU A 139 8.44 7.83 -7.80
C GLU A 139 7.50 7.16 -8.82
N ILE A 140 7.87 7.26 -10.09
CA ILE A 140 7.15 6.64 -11.20
C ILE A 140 8.13 5.90 -12.10
N ARG A 141 7.69 4.80 -12.71
CA ARG A 141 8.48 4.05 -13.68
C ARG A 141 8.40 4.67 -15.06
N SER A 142 7.23 5.15 -15.45
CA SER A 142 6.97 5.71 -16.77
C SER A 142 5.74 6.61 -16.72
N SER A 143 5.62 7.42 -17.76
CA SER A 143 4.42 8.22 -17.99
C SER A 143 4.16 8.43 -19.48
N LEU A 144 2.94 8.83 -19.81
CA LEU A 144 2.54 9.31 -21.12
C LEU A 144 1.69 10.56 -20.91
N LEU A 145 2.00 11.65 -21.63
CA LEU A 145 1.18 12.86 -21.68
C LEU A 145 0.89 13.21 -23.13
N LYS A 146 -0.39 13.23 -23.54
CA LYS A 146 -0.83 13.53 -24.92
C LYS A 146 0.02 12.83 -25.98
N LYS A 147 0.19 11.51 -25.87
CA LYS A 147 1.01 10.62 -26.72
C LYS A 147 2.54 10.71 -26.56
N SER A 148 3.05 11.68 -25.79
CA SER A 148 4.49 11.74 -25.48
C SER A 148 4.83 10.80 -24.33
N GLN A 149 5.47 9.67 -24.65
CA GLN A 149 5.97 8.71 -23.67
C GLN A 149 7.27 9.20 -23.03
N ASP A 150 7.40 8.99 -21.72
CA ASP A 150 8.57 9.35 -20.94
C ASP A 150 8.96 8.20 -20.02
N PHE A 151 10.06 7.53 -20.38
CA PHE A 151 10.69 6.48 -19.59
C PHE A 151 11.94 6.97 -18.86
N LYS A 152 12.31 8.24 -18.98
CA LYS A 152 13.54 8.80 -18.41
C LYS A 152 13.26 9.52 -17.10
N ASN A 153 12.23 10.36 -17.05
CA ASN A 153 11.86 11.07 -15.84
C ASN A 153 11.05 10.16 -14.91
N LYS A 154 11.63 9.84 -13.76
CA LYS A 154 11.07 8.91 -12.77
C LYS A 154 10.31 9.61 -11.63
N SER A 155 9.79 10.81 -11.89
CA SER A 155 9.09 11.61 -10.88
C SER A 155 7.76 12.18 -11.37
N PHE A 156 6.72 12.00 -10.55
CA PHE A 156 5.38 12.54 -10.76
C PHE A 156 5.32 14.07 -10.65
N ARG A 157 6.33 14.72 -10.04
CA ARG A 157 6.39 16.19 -9.87
C ARG A 157 6.25 17.00 -11.15
N LYS A 158 6.54 16.38 -12.30
CA LYS A 158 6.29 16.96 -13.62
C LYS A 158 4.80 17.25 -13.83
N PHE A 159 3.93 16.37 -13.38
CA PHE A 159 2.49 16.37 -13.60
C PHE A 159 1.68 16.94 -12.43
N GLY A 160 2.19 16.83 -11.20
CA GLY A 160 1.41 17.19 -10.03
C GLY A 160 2.13 16.93 -8.71
N THR A 161 1.35 16.76 -7.65
CA THR A 161 1.80 16.30 -6.34
C THR A 161 1.01 15.08 -5.91
N ILE A 162 1.65 14.18 -5.17
CA ILE A 162 1.00 13.03 -4.55
C ILE A 162 1.38 13.00 -3.08
N THR A 163 0.38 12.86 -2.21
CA THR A 163 0.56 12.92 -0.76
C THR A 163 -0.28 11.86 -0.07
N GLU A 164 0.25 11.28 1.01
CA GLU A 164 -0.57 10.52 1.95
C GLU A 164 -1.46 11.48 2.74
N VAL A 165 -2.73 11.12 2.90
CA VAL A 165 -3.72 11.89 3.66
C VAL A 165 -4.33 11.02 4.77
N SER A 166 -4.89 11.67 5.78
CA SER A 166 -5.60 10.94 6.84
C SER A 166 -6.89 10.29 6.32
N GLU A 167 -7.31 9.20 6.96
CA GLU A 167 -8.63 8.58 6.69
C GLU A 167 -9.77 9.60 6.87
N GLN A 168 -9.64 10.51 7.83
CA GLN A 168 -10.63 11.56 8.09
C GLN A 168 -10.72 12.56 6.93
N GLU A 169 -9.59 12.99 6.38
CA GLU A 169 -9.56 13.84 5.19
C GLU A 169 -10.18 13.13 4.00
N PHE A 170 -9.79 11.88 3.75
CA PHE A 170 -10.33 11.05 2.68
C PHE A 170 -11.87 10.93 2.77
N LYS A 171 -12.41 10.55 3.94
CA LYS A 171 -13.86 10.45 4.17
C LYS A 171 -14.59 11.79 3.97
N THR A 172 -13.98 12.89 4.40
CA THR A 172 -14.53 14.23 4.21
C THR A 172 -14.54 14.61 2.73
N ALA A 173 -13.49 14.25 1.99
CA ALA A 173 -13.38 14.49 0.55
C ALA A 173 -14.40 13.66 -0.25
N THR A 174 -14.70 12.42 0.16
CA THR A 174 -15.69 11.56 -0.51
C THR A 174 -17.08 12.22 -0.60
N GLN A 175 -17.44 13.06 0.38
CA GLN A 175 -18.72 13.78 0.38
C GLN A 175 -18.79 14.91 -0.67
N LYS A 176 -17.65 15.30 -1.25
CA LYS A 176 -17.51 16.36 -2.25
C LYS A 176 -17.20 15.81 -3.65
N ARG A 177 -17.39 14.50 -3.85
CA ARG A 177 -17.06 13.85 -5.11
C ARG A 177 -17.87 14.45 -6.28
N ILE A 178 -17.22 14.62 -7.43
CA ILE A 178 -17.83 15.19 -8.65
C ILE A 178 -17.95 14.20 -9.80
N ASP A 179 -17.33 13.03 -9.64
CA ASP A 179 -17.43 11.94 -10.59
C ASP A 179 -18.83 11.32 -10.52
N GLU A 180 -19.40 11.00 -11.68
CA GLU A 180 -20.74 10.43 -11.74
C GLU A 180 -20.80 9.02 -11.17
N VAL A 181 -22.00 8.63 -10.76
CA VAL A 181 -22.30 7.28 -10.32
C VAL A 181 -22.97 6.54 -11.49
N LEU A 182 -22.47 5.34 -11.80
CA LEU A 182 -23.09 4.47 -12.79
C LEU A 182 -24.46 4.00 -12.27
N VAL A 183 -25.50 4.15 -13.08
CA VAL A 183 -26.88 3.81 -12.70
C VAL A 183 -27.34 2.54 -13.38
N LYS A 184 -28.05 1.65 -12.70
CA LYS A 184 -28.58 0.44 -13.37
C LYS A 184 -29.63 0.84 -14.41
N ASN A 185 -29.44 0.42 -15.66
CA ASN A 185 -30.46 0.54 -16.70
C ASN A 185 -31.42 -0.67 -16.65
N PRO A 186 -32.71 -0.49 -16.30
CA PRO A 186 -33.66 -1.59 -16.23
C PRO A 186 -33.96 -2.24 -17.59
N GLN A 187 -33.57 -1.60 -18.69
CA GLN A 187 -33.70 -2.15 -20.03
C GLN A 187 -32.60 -3.16 -20.38
N VAL A 188 -31.49 -3.16 -19.63
CA VAL A 188 -30.41 -4.13 -19.81
C VAL A 188 -30.68 -5.35 -18.94
N LYS A 189 -30.76 -6.53 -19.56
CA LYS A 189 -31.09 -7.80 -18.88
C LYS A 189 -30.23 -8.94 -19.40
N LEU A 190 -29.95 -9.92 -18.54
CA LEU A 190 -29.32 -11.17 -18.93
C LEU A 190 -30.42 -12.16 -19.36
N LYS A 191 -30.32 -12.69 -20.57
CA LYS A 191 -31.25 -13.68 -21.14
C LYS A 191 -30.45 -14.73 -21.91
N ASP A 192 -30.60 -16.00 -21.55
CA ASP A 192 -29.92 -17.13 -22.21
C ASP A 192 -28.40 -16.93 -22.31
N GLY A 193 -27.78 -16.42 -21.24
CA GLY A 193 -26.34 -16.13 -21.17
C GLY A 193 -25.88 -14.88 -21.93
N ASN A 194 -26.79 -14.17 -22.61
CA ASN A 194 -26.48 -12.97 -23.39
C ASN A 194 -27.09 -11.72 -22.75
N TRP A 195 -26.35 -10.61 -22.79
CA TRP A 195 -26.89 -9.32 -22.40
C TRP A 195 -27.75 -8.74 -23.52
N ILE A 196 -28.97 -8.35 -23.18
CA ILE A 196 -29.93 -7.75 -24.10
C ILE A 196 -30.34 -6.38 -23.60
N TYR A 197 -30.54 -5.45 -24.53
CA TYR A 197 -31.24 -4.19 -24.30
C TYR A 197 -32.67 -4.30 -24.85
N LYS A 198 -33.66 -3.93 -24.05
CA LYS A 198 -35.08 -3.99 -24.43
C LYS A 198 -35.69 -2.60 -24.49
N GLU A 199 -36.25 -2.22 -25.63
CA GLU A 199 -36.99 -0.97 -25.76
C GLU A 199 -38.14 -1.15 -26.74
N ASN A 200 -39.35 -0.71 -26.37
CA ASN A 200 -40.54 -0.76 -27.22
C ASN A 200 -40.77 -2.15 -27.87
N ALA A 201 -40.66 -3.21 -27.06
CA ALA A 201 -40.75 -4.62 -27.46
C ALA A 201 -39.66 -5.12 -28.42
N LYS A 202 -38.72 -4.28 -28.85
CA LYS A 202 -37.52 -4.68 -29.57
C LYS A 202 -36.44 -5.14 -28.57
N GLU A 203 -35.86 -6.30 -28.85
CA GLU A 203 -34.69 -6.80 -28.12
C GLU A 203 -33.46 -6.62 -29.02
N ILE A 204 -32.43 -5.97 -28.49
CA ILE A 204 -31.13 -5.76 -29.14
C ILE A 204 -30.12 -6.55 -28.33
N MET A 205 -29.45 -7.51 -28.96
CA MET A 205 -28.36 -8.24 -28.33
C MET A 205 -27.14 -7.32 -28.22
N ILE A 206 -26.57 -7.23 -27.03
CA ILE A 206 -25.34 -6.49 -26.77
C ILE A 206 -24.18 -7.40 -27.15
N VAL A 207 -23.54 -7.13 -28.29
CA VAL A 207 -22.41 -7.92 -28.80
C VAL A 207 -21.14 -7.49 -28.08
N GLN A 208 -20.76 -8.21 -27.02
CA GLN A 208 -19.62 -7.88 -26.17
C GLN A 208 -18.27 -7.98 -26.89
N HIS A 209 -17.23 -7.29 -26.36
CA HIS A 209 -15.84 -7.53 -26.79
C HIS A 209 -15.64 -9.04 -26.74
N GLU A 210 -15.29 -9.61 -27.89
CA GLU A 210 -15.48 -11.00 -28.30
C GLU A 210 -15.73 -12.01 -27.16
N ASN A 211 -16.76 -12.86 -27.31
CA ASN A 211 -16.83 -14.17 -26.64
C ASN A 211 -15.65 -15.03 -27.15
N ILE A 212 -14.41 -14.63 -26.87
CA ILE A 212 -13.22 -15.39 -27.17
C ILE A 212 -13.32 -16.59 -26.25
N THR A 213 -13.53 -17.75 -26.86
CA THR A 213 -13.17 -19.00 -26.22
C THR A 213 -11.65 -18.99 -26.20
N THR A 214 -11.06 -18.66 -25.06
CA THR A 214 -9.63 -18.90 -24.86
C THR A 214 -9.42 -20.40 -24.66
N GLU A 215 -8.18 -20.88 -24.64
CA GLU A 215 -7.91 -22.29 -24.31
C GLU A 215 -8.51 -22.70 -22.95
N ASP A 216 -8.86 -21.71 -22.13
CA ASP A 216 -9.11 -21.84 -20.70
C ASP A 216 -10.53 -21.44 -20.25
N GLY A 217 -11.41 -21.04 -21.18
CA GLY A 217 -12.82 -20.80 -20.87
C GLY A 217 -13.50 -19.70 -21.68
N ILE A 218 -14.75 -19.41 -21.32
CA ILE A 218 -15.57 -18.37 -21.94
C ILE A 218 -15.44 -17.09 -21.11
N LEU A 219 -14.98 -16.00 -21.73
CA LEU A 219 -15.04 -14.66 -21.14
C LEU A 219 -16.48 -14.33 -20.74
N SER A 220 -16.67 -13.86 -19.51
CA SER A 220 -18.00 -13.49 -19.00
C SER A 220 -18.03 -12.02 -18.62
N ASN A 221 -19.14 -11.36 -18.90
CA ASN A 221 -19.30 -9.94 -18.62
C ASN A 221 -20.33 -9.72 -17.53
N GLU A 222 -19.96 -8.90 -16.55
CA GLU A 222 -20.84 -8.45 -15.49
C GLU A 222 -21.35 -7.04 -15.82
N TYR A 223 -22.67 -6.85 -15.84
CA TYR A 223 -23.23 -5.52 -16.07
C TYR A 223 -23.06 -4.61 -14.84
N ILE A 224 -22.33 -3.52 -15.01
CA ILE A 224 -22.03 -2.56 -13.93
C ILE A 224 -23.08 -1.46 -13.89
N GLY A 225 -23.39 -0.82 -15.01
CA GLY A 225 -24.39 0.25 -15.08
C GLY A 225 -24.25 1.11 -16.33
N LEU A 226 -25.09 2.12 -16.44
CA LEU A 226 -25.08 3.15 -17.47
C LEU A 226 -24.33 4.38 -16.93
N SER A 227 -23.43 4.93 -17.76
CA SER A 227 -22.92 6.29 -17.61
C SER A 227 -23.95 7.29 -18.14
N PRO A 228 -24.59 8.13 -17.31
CA PRO A 228 -25.59 9.08 -17.78
C PRO A 228 -25.01 10.16 -18.69
N SER A 229 -23.79 10.64 -18.40
CA SER A 229 -23.17 11.71 -19.19
C SER A 229 -22.63 11.25 -20.53
N LEU A 230 -22.14 10.01 -20.63
CA LEU A 230 -21.60 9.45 -21.87
C LEU A 230 -22.67 8.68 -22.66
N ASN A 231 -23.78 8.31 -22.01
CA ASN A 231 -24.82 7.43 -22.55
C ASN A 231 -24.25 6.09 -23.04
N LEU A 232 -23.39 5.48 -22.21
CA LEU A 232 -22.72 4.22 -22.46
C LEU A 232 -23.00 3.21 -21.35
N GLU A 233 -23.39 2.00 -21.73
CA GLU A 233 -23.47 0.85 -20.82
C GLU A 233 -22.06 0.36 -20.49
N VAL A 234 -21.80 0.09 -19.22
CA VAL A 234 -20.52 -0.32 -18.68
C VAL A 234 -20.63 -1.76 -18.22
N PHE A 235 -19.73 -2.59 -18.74
CA PHE A 235 -19.56 -3.99 -18.38
C PHE A 235 -18.19 -4.19 -17.76
N LYS A 236 -18.08 -5.06 -16.78
CA LYS A 236 -16.83 -5.56 -16.26
C LYS A 236 -16.54 -6.90 -16.91
N GLU A 237 -15.39 -7.01 -17.55
CA GLU A 237 -14.93 -8.23 -18.19
C GLU A 237 -14.29 -9.12 -17.13
N ASN A 238 -14.78 -10.36 -17.02
CA ASN A 238 -14.23 -11.38 -16.13
C ASN A 238 -13.65 -12.51 -16.98
N SER A 239 -12.41 -12.86 -16.72
CA SER A 239 -11.75 -14.06 -17.25
C SER A 239 -11.35 -14.97 -16.10
N PRO A 240 -11.49 -16.30 -16.22
CA PRO A 240 -10.99 -17.24 -15.22
C PRO A 240 -9.45 -17.22 -15.10
N GLU A 241 -8.72 -16.72 -16.10
CA GLU A 241 -7.24 -16.74 -16.11
C GLU A 241 -6.57 -15.37 -16.32
N VAL A 242 -7.30 -14.37 -16.80
CA VAL A 242 -6.72 -13.02 -16.99
C VAL A 242 -6.79 -12.26 -15.67
N TYR A 243 -5.62 -11.96 -15.11
CA TYR A 243 -5.46 -11.07 -13.95
C TYR A 243 -5.89 -9.63 -14.26
N ASP A 244 -5.86 -9.23 -15.53
CA ASP A 244 -6.27 -7.90 -15.95
C ASP A 244 -7.79 -7.74 -15.87
N LEU A 245 -8.19 -6.77 -15.04
CA LEU A 245 -9.58 -6.36 -14.88
C LEU A 245 -9.89 -5.23 -15.86
N TYR A 246 -10.79 -5.48 -16.81
CA TYR A 246 -11.23 -4.45 -17.76
C TYR A 246 -12.68 -4.05 -17.52
N TYR A 247 -12.95 -2.76 -17.73
CA TYR A 247 -14.31 -2.23 -17.84
C TYR A 247 -14.51 -1.69 -19.24
N SER A 248 -15.52 -2.20 -19.89
CA SER A 248 -15.78 -2.03 -21.31
C SER A 248 -17.06 -1.23 -21.50
N PHE A 249 -17.04 -0.26 -22.42
CA PHE A 249 -18.14 0.67 -22.64
C PHE A 249 -18.84 0.37 -23.96
N TYR A 250 -20.16 0.34 -23.92
CA TYR A 250 -21.03 -0.06 -25.02
C TYR A 250 -22.11 0.98 -25.29
N SER A 251 -22.39 1.23 -26.57
CA SER A 251 -23.54 2.03 -27.01
C SER A 251 -24.58 1.14 -27.68
N VAL A 252 -25.84 1.31 -27.31
CA VAL A 252 -26.98 0.51 -27.76
C VAL A 252 -27.41 0.83 -29.20
N LYS A 253 -26.93 1.94 -29.78
CA LYS A 253 -27.30 2.43 -31.12
C LYS A 253 -26.33 1.94 -32.21
N PRO A 254 -26.75 1.82 -33.49
CA PRO A 254 -26.59 0.62 -34.33
C PRO A 254 -25.18 0.26 -34.82
N GLU A 255 -24.14 1.00 -34.46
CA GLU A 255 -22.81 0.86 -35.07
C GLU A 255 -21.65 0.74 -34.05
N ALA A 256 -21.97 0.57 -32.76
CA ALA A 256 -20.96 0.64 -31.70
C ALA A 256 -20.18 -0.67 -31.50
N LYS A 257 -18.87 -0.59 -31.77
CA LYS A 257 -17.86 -1.52 -31.27
C LYS A 257 -17.44 -1.10 -29.85
N PHE A 258 -17.00 -2.06 -29.03
CA PHE A 258 -16.30 -1.81 -27.77
C PHE A 258 -14.95 -1.13 -28.05
N LYS A 259 -14.95 0.17 -28.29
CA LYS A 259 -13.74 0.97 -28.55
C LYS A 259 -13.18 1.64 -27.30
N THR A 260 -13.98 1.68 -26.24
CA THR A 260 -13.73 2.44 -25.02
C THR A 260 -13.62 1.44 -23.88
N PHE A 261 -12.49 1.42 -23.19
CA PHE A 261 -12.26 0.55 -22.05
C PHE A 261 -11.36 1.20 -21.00
N THR A 262 -11.36 0.68 -19.79
CA THR A 262 -10.45 1.07 -18.70
C THR A 262 -9.87 -0.17 -18.04
N GLY A 263 -8.62 -0.10 -17.58
CA GLY A 263 -7.94 -1.19 -16.87
C GLY A 263 -8.30 -1.27 -15.37
N GLY A 264 -9.40 -0.61 -14.96
CA GLY A 264 -9.90 -0.54 -13.60
C GLY A 264 -11.25 0.17 -13.55
N TYR A 265 -11.89 0.22 -12.38
CA TYR A 265 -13.20 0.83 -12.23
C TYR A 265 -13.17 2.29 -12.74
N PRO A 266 -14.10 2.69 -13.63
CA PRO A 266 -14.03 4.00 -14.25
C PRO A 266 -14.57 5.10 -13.34
N GLN A 267 -13.79 6.17 -13.17
CA GLN A 267 -14.23 7.43 -12.57
C GLN A 267 -14.43 8.45 -13.70
N ILE A 268 -15.67 8.89 -13.87
CA ILE A 268 -16.09 9.72 -15.00
C ILE A 268 -16.40 11.12 -14.51
N ILE A 269 -15.78 12.15 -15.10
CA ILE A 269 -16.12 13.56 -14.83
C ILE A 269 -17.02 14.08 -15.96
N PRO A 270 -18.34 14.28 -15.71
CA PRO A 270 -19.30 14.64 -16.76
C PRO A 270 -18.95 15.92 -17.52
N SER A 271 -18.53 16.96 -16.80
CA SER A 271 -18.27 18.30 -17.37
C SER A 271 -17.12 18.33 -18.38
N LYS A 272 -16.19 17.37 -18.28
CA LYS A 272 -15.01 17.25 -19.15
C LYS A 272 -15.07 16.04 -20.08
N LYS A 273 -16.05 15.15 -19.90
CA LYS A 273 -16.12 13.82 -20.52
C LYS A 273 -14.82 13.03 -20.31
N TRP A 274 -14.20 13.20 -19.15
CA TRP A 274 -13.00 12.45 -18.78
C TRP A 274 -13.41 11.10 -18.21
N ILE A 275 -12.70 10.06 -18.62
CA ILE A 275 -12.76 8.73 -18.07
C ILE A 275 -11.38 8.45 -17.49
N SER A 276 -11.32 8.21 -16.19
CA SER A 276 -10.09 7.86 -15.49
C SER A 276 -10.22 6.52 -14.81
N TYR A 277 -9.08 5.91 -14.49
CA TYR A 277 -9.03 4.71 -13.67
C TYR A 277 -7.73 4.64 -12.88
N VAL A 278 -7.79 3.87 -11.80
CA VAL A 278 -6.60 3.36 -11.09
C VAL A 278 -6.66 1.84 -11.01
N ASN A 279 -5.51 1.18 -11.12
CA ASN A 279 -5.38 -0.26 -10.89
C ASN A 279 -3.99 -0.61 -10.37
N SER A 280 -3.88 -1.70 -9.64
CA SER A 280 -2.61 -2.37 -9.36
C SER A 280 -2.10 -3.03 -10.64
N ASN A 281 -0.88 -2.72 -11.07
CA ASN A 281 -0.26 -3.40 -12.23
C ASN A 281 0.34 -4.76 -11.82
N HIS A 282 0.75 -5.57 -12.81
CA HIS A 282 1.37 -6.89 -12.57
C HIS A 282 2.73 -6.85 -11.88
N ASP A 283 3.40 -5.69 -11.92
CA ASP A 283 4.70 -5.50 -11.32
C ASP A 283 4.54 -5.03 -9.86
N VAL A 284 5.34 -4.05 -9.43
CA VAL A 284 5.40 -3.62 -8.03
C VAL A 284 4.36 -2.59 -7.64
N GLY A 285 3.72 -1.87 -8.58
CA GLY A 285 2.98 -0.65 -8.23
C GLY A 285 1.58 -0.53 -8.85
N SER A 286 1.20 0.69 -9.20
CA SER A 286 -0.16 1.02 -9.66
C SER A 286 -0.14 1.94 -10.87
N ASP A 287 -1.17 1.81 -11.70
CA ASP A 287 -1.41 2.64 -12.86
C ASP A 287 -2.49 3.67 -12.55
N PHE A 288 -2.29 4.89 -13.03
CA PHE A 288 -3.29 5.96 -13.04
C PHE A 288 -3.39 6.53 -14.45
N ALA A 289 -4.58 6.50 -15.01
CA ALA A 289 -4.81 6.96 -16.38
C ALA A 289 -6.02 7.88 -16.47
N ILE A 290 -5.96 8.83 -17.41
CA ILE A 290 -7.02 9.77 -17.72
C ILE A 290 -7.12 9.86 -19.24
N SER A 291 -8.32 9.66 -19.75
CA SER A 291 -8.66 9.77 -21.16
C SER A 291 -9.89 10.66 -21.35
N LYS A 292 -10.06 11.23 -22.54
CA LYS A 292 -11.26 11.99 -22.91
C LYS A 292 -12.11 11.18 -23.88
N TYR A 293 -13.41 11.11 -23.63
CA TYR A 293 -14.34 10.49 -24.55
C TYR A 293 -14.78 11.48 -25.63
N ALA A 294 -14.63 11.08 -26.89
CA ALA A 294 -15.04 11.83 -28.06
C ALA A 294 -16.27 11.18 -28.70
N GLU A 295 -17.47 11.62 -28.29
CA GLU A 295 -18.77 11.08 -28.76
C GLU A 295 -18.89 10.99 -30.28
N GLN A 296 -18.42 12.01 -31.00
CA GLN A 296 -18.54 12.11 -32.46
C GLN A 296 -17.89 10.93 -33.20
N VAL A 297 -16.79 10.40 -32.66
CA VAL A 297 -16.03 9.28 -33.23
C VAL A 297 -16.14 8.02 -32.37
N SER A 298 -16.83 8.10 -31.22
CA SER A 298 -16.97 7.04 -30.22
C SER A 298 -15.62 6.45 -29.79
N GLU A 299 -14.62 7.31 -29.56
CA GLU A 299 -13.25 6.92 -29.21
C GLU A 299 -12.76 7.61 -27.94
N GLN A 300 -11.76 7.00 -27.30
CA GLN A 300 -11.03 7.56 -26.17
C GLN A 300 -9.71 8.16 -26.63
N GLU A 301 -9.46 9.40 -26.26
CA GLU A 301 -8.16 10.05 -26.40
C GLU A 301 -7.39 9.98 -25.08
N ASN A 302 -6.26 9.28 -25.04
CA ASN A 302 -5.41 9.19 -23.86
C ASN A 302 -4.75 10.55 -23.55
N LEU A 303 -5.05 11.12 -22.39
CA LEU A 303 -4.51 12.40 -21.95
C LEU A 303 -3.28 12.20 -21.08
N LEU A 304 -3.38 11.35 -20.06
CA LEU A 304 -2.33 11.06 -19.09
C LEU A 304 -2.31 9.57 -18.73
N TYR A 305 -1.12 9.01 -18.61
CA TYR A 305 -0.87 7.72 -17.94
C TYR A 305 0.36 7.87 -17.06
N VAL A 306 0.29 7.28 -15.86
CA VAL A 306 1.39 7.26 -14.88
C VAL A 306 1.47 5.87 -14.26
N ASN A 307 2.67 5.30 -14.26
CA ASN A 307 2.98 4.03 -13.59
C ASN A 307 3.73 4.32 -12.29
N PHE A 308 3.01 4.34 -11.16
CA PHE A 308 3.59 4.45 -9.82
C PHE A 308 4.22 3.13 -9.39
N THR A 309 5.27 3.19 -8.56
CA THR A 309 6.03 2.00 -8.15
C THR A 309 5.80 1.55 -6.71
N ASN A 310 5.27 2.42 -5.86
CA ASN A 310 5.44 2.31 -4.40
C ASN A 310 4.13 2.10 -3.61
N PHE A 311 3.01 1.85 -4.29
CA PHE A 311 1.76 1.43 -3.67
C PHE A 311 0.91 0.59 -4.64
N LYS A 312 -0.03 -0.17 -4.07
CA LYS A 312 -1.06 -0.96 -4.76
C LYS A 312 -2.44 -0.36 -4.48
N ILE A 313 -3.36 -0.43 -5.43
CA ILE A 313 -4.75 0.02 -5.22
C ILE A 313 -5.47 -0.99 -4.32
N ALA A 314 -6.05 -0.51 -3.22
CA ALA A 314 -6.77 -1.35 -2.27
C ALA A 314 -8.18 -1.70 -2.74
N ASP A 315 -8.88 -0.70 -3.27
CA ASP A 315 -10.23 -0.82 -3.82
C ASP A 315 -10.42 0.26 -4.89
N GLN A 316 -10.49 -0.17 -6.15
CA GLN A 316 -10.65 0.74 -7.29
C GLN A 316 -11.99 1.49 -7.27
N THR A 317 -13.02 0.94 -6.61
CA THR A 317 -14.36 1.55 -6.52
C THR A 317 -14.40 2.71 -5.52
N LYS A 318 -13.41 2.81 -4.63
CA LYS A 318 -13.25 3.90 -3.65
C LYS A 318 -12.38 5.04 -4.16
N ALA A 319 -12.00 5.04 -5.44
CA ALA A 319 -11.30 6.15 -6.03
C ALA A 319 -12.30 7.18 -6.59
N PHE A 320 -12.00 8.48 -6.46
CA PHE A 320 -12.92 9.55 -6.86
C PHE A 320 -12.22 10.89 -7.09
N TRP A 321 -12.88 11.78 -7.84
CA TRP A 321 -12.46 13.17 -8.05
C TRP A 321 -13.27 14.11 -7.16
N THR A 322 -12.65 15.14 -6.57
CA THR A 322 -13.38 16.23 -5.88
C THR A 322 -13.47 17.52 -6.70
N ASP A 323 -12.64 17.64 -7.72
CA ASP A 323 -12.61 18.72 -8.71
C ASP A 323 -11.85 18.19 -9.96
N ASN A 324 -11.49 19.06 -10.90
CA ASN A 324 -10.82 18.65 -12.15
C ASN A 324 -9.31 18.35 -11.98
N GLU A 325 -8.76 18.50 -10.78
CA GLU A 325 -7.33 18.39 -10.50
C GLU A 325 -7.03 17.46 -9.32
N THR A 326 -7.98 17.23 -8.42
CA THR A 326 -7.79 16.47 -7.18
C THR A 326 -8.49 15.11 -7.24
N PHE A 327 -7.67 14.05 -7.19
CA PHE A 327 -8.11 12.66 -7.16
C PHE A 327 -7.68 11.98 -5.85
N TYR A 328 -8.56 11.17 -5.28
CA TYR A 328 -8.30 10.40 -4.08
C TYR A 328 -8.44 8.91 -4.35
N THR A 329 -7.64 8.09 -3.67
CA THR A 329 -7.80 6.63 -3.69
C THR A 329 -7.29 5.97 -2.40
N GLU A 330 -7.87 4.82 -2.07
CA GLU A 330 -7.41 3.92 -1.02
C GLU A 330 -6.33 2.98 -1.58
N VAL A 331 -5.24 2.78 -0.85
CA VAL A 331 -4.05 2.05 -1.30
C VAL A 331 -3.42 1.22 -0.18
N TYR A 332 -2.58 0.27 -0.58
CA TYR A 332 -1.70 -0.49 0.30
C TYR A 332 -0.23 -0.26 -0.07
N PRO A 333 0.70 -0.26 0.89
CA PRO A 333 2.13 -0.36 0.59
C PRO A 333 2.43 -1.64 -0.19
N THR A 334 3.39 -1.59 -1.11
CA THR A 334 3.72 -2.72 -2.01
C THR A 334 4.20 -3.96 -1.28
N ASN A 335 4.90 -3.76 -0.17
CA ASN A 335 5.45 -4.85 0.65
C ASN A 335 4.48 -5.29 1.76
N SER A 336 3.26 -4.73 1.79
CA SER A 336 2.24 -5.15 2.75
C SER A 336 1.51 -6.39 2.24
N ALA A 337 1.07 -7.25 3.16
CA ALA A 337 0.32 -8.46 2.84
C ALA A 337 -0.64 -8.80 3.99
N PRO A 338 -1.83 -9.37 3.70
CA PRO A 338 -2.73 -9.82 4.74
C PRO A 338 -2.12 -11.02 5.47
N SER A 339 -2.64 -11.31 6.65
CA SER A 339 -2.30 -12.52 7.41
C SER A 339 -3.56 -13.20 7.90
N LYS A 340 -3.47 -14.42 8.41
CA LYS A 340 -4.63 -15.18 8.89
C LYS A 340 -5.37 -14.38 9.97
N GLY A 341 -6.60 -13.96 9.65
CA GLY A 341 -7.44 -13.15 10.54
C GLY A 341 -7.08 -11.65 10.61
N LYS A 342 -6.10 -11.18 9.82
CA LYS A 342 -5.65 -9.78 9.77
C LYS A 342 -5.68 -9.23 8.35
N LYS A 343 -6.33 -8.08 8.17
CA LYS A 343 -6.33 -7.34 6.90
C LYS A 343 -5.10 -6.44 6.83
N GLN A 344 -4.66 -6.14 5.62
CA GLN A 344 -3.67 -5.08 5.39
C GLN A 344 -4.22 -3.75 5.89
N LYS A 345 -3.35 -2.95 6.50
CA LYS A 345 -3.67 -1.58 6.87
C LYS A 345 -3.74 -0.71 5.61
N ALA A 346 -4.93 -0.19 5.33
CA ALA A 346 -5.12 0.77 4.25
C ALA A 346 -4.43 2.10 4.56
N SER A 347 -3.93 2.74 3.50
CA SER A 347 -3.49 4.14 3.50
C SER A 347 -4.29 4.90 2.43
N TYR A 348 -4.33 6.22 2.54
CA TYR A 348 -5.12 7.06 1.63
C TYR A 348 -4.20 8.05 0.96
N ILE A 349 -4.34 8.22 -0.35
CA ILE A 349 -3.53 9.18 -1.11
C ILE A 349 -4.42 10.20 -1.80
N LYS A 350 -3.85 11.39 -1.95
CA LYS A 350 -4.36 12.50 -2.75
C LYS A 350 -3.37 12.79 -3.87
N ILE A 351 -3.85 12.75 -5.11
CA ILE A 351 -3.14 13.14 -6.32
C ILE A 351 -3.71 14.49 -6.76
N GLN A 352 -2.87 15.52 -6.80
CA GLN A 352 -3.22 16.85 -7.29
C GLN A 352 -2.48 17.11 -8.60
N LEU A 353 -3.19 17.18 -9.71
CA LEU A 353 -2.62 17.56 -11.00
C LEU A 353 -2.26 19.06 -11.03
N LYS A 354 -1.32 19.42 -11.90
CA LYS A 354 -1.07 20.83 -12.22
C LYS A 354 -2.25 21.43 -12.99
N PRO A 355 -2.57 22.72 -12.77
CA PRO A 355 -3.57 23.41 -13.56
C PRO A 355 -3.28 23.33 -15.06
N ASN A 356 -4.33 23.13 -15.85
CA ASN A 356 -4.30 23.06 -17.31
C ASN A 356 -3.37 21.98 -17.90
N LEU A 357 -2.91 21.01 -17.11
CA LEU A 357 -2.01 19.94 -17.59
C LEU A 357 -2.61 19.17 -18.78
N LEU A 358 -3.92 18.97 -18.74
CA LEU A 358 -4.66 18.12 -19.66
C LEU A 358 -5.41 18.92 -20.75
N GLU A 359 -5.30 20.25 -20.74
CA GLU A 359 -5.95 21.15 -21.72
C GLU A 359 -5.10 21.32 -22.97
#